data_AF-A0A357R1Q0-F1
#
_entry.id   AF-A0A357R1Q0-F1
#
_cell.length_a   1.000
_cell.length_b   1.000
_cell.length_c   1.000
_cell.angle_alpha   90.00
_cell.angle_beta   90.00
_cell.angle_gamma   90.00
#
_symmetry.space_group_name_H-M   'P 1'
#
loop_
_entity.id
_entity.type
_entity.pdbx_description
1 polymer ?
#
loop_
_entity_poly.entity_id
_entity_poly.type
_entity_poly.pdbx_seq_one_letter_code
_entity_poly.pdbx_strand_id
1 'polypeptide(L)'
;STAHVYQLDIYVNDLARKKKSSKKYDIESMLGLNLIGDGIGDMVAGFIGGPAGTNYGENISAMAITRVFSIPVLIAAAIIAMVISCFTPLINAIYAIPYAVIGGLEIYLFGAIAAQGVAIMLEKKVDLFSAKNIAVIATIMVIGVGGQYAFGGNIPFFGLNIPSIAGAAIFGIILNLLLSIGEKKRLQKAD
;
A
#
# COMPACT_ATOMS: atom_id res chain seq x y z
N SER A 1 -3.26 0.29 5.37
CA SER A 1 -2.89 1.26 4.30
C SER A 1 -4.08 1.75 3.49
N THR A 2 -4.12 3.06 3.21
CA THR A 2 -5.13 3.73 2.40
C THR A 2 -5.35 3.06 1.04
N ALA A 3 -4.28 2.77 0.30
CA ALA A 3 -4.34 2.15 -1.03
C ALA A 3 -5.13 0.82 -1.04
N HIS A 4 -4.91 0.01 -0.01
CA HIS A 4 -5.52 -1.31 0.11
C HIS A 4 -7.00 -1.25 0.48
N VAL A 5 -7.40 -0.30 1.34
CA VAL A 5 -8.83 -0.07 1.65
C VAL A 5 -9.59 0.35 0.40
N TYR A 6 -9.02 1.26 -0.39
CA TYR A 6 -9.57 1.69 -1.68
C TYR A 6 -9.75 0.52 -2.64
N GLN A 7 -8.71 -0.27 -2.83
CA GLN A 7 -8.75 -1.42 -3.72
C GLN A 7 -9.78 -2.47 -3.26
N LEU A 8 -9.88 -2.72 -1.96
CA LEU A 8 -10.86 -3.63 -1.38
C LEU A 8 -12.30 -3.15 -1.64
N ASP A 9 -12.57 -1.85 -1.48
CA ASP A 9 -13.87 -1.24 -1.80
C ASP A 9 -14.27 -1.51 -3.26
N ILE A 10 -13.36 -1.22 -4.19
CA ILE A 10 -13.58 -1.42 -5.63
C ILE A 10 -13.90 -2.88 -5.92
N TYR A 11 -13.11 -3.81 -5.43
CA TYR A 11 -13.26 -5.23 -5.76
C TYR A 11 -14.52 -5.85 -5.16
N VAL A 12 -14.86 -5.50 -3.93
CA VAL A 12 -16.08 -5.99 -3.28
C VAL A 12 -17.32 -5.43 -3.99
N ASN A 13 -17.34 -4.14 -4.29
CA ASN A 13 -18.46 -3.52 -5.00
C ASN A 13 -18.56 -3.98 -6.45
N ASP A 14 -17.44 -4.20 -7.15
CA ASP A 14 -17.44 -4.77 -8.49
C ASP A 14 -17.99 -6.19 -8.52
N LEU A 15 -17.60 -7.03 -7.55
CA LEU A 15 -18.14 -8.37 -7.41
C LEU A 15 -19.64 -8.36 -7.10
N ALA A 16 -20.09 -7.45 -6.22
CA ALA A 16 -21.50 -7.28 -5.89
C ALA A 16 -22.33 -6.94 -7.14
N ARG A 17 -21.85 -6.00 -7.97
CA ARG A 17 -22.46 -5.66 -9.28
C ARG A 17 -22.51 -6.86 -10.21
N LYS A 18 -21.40 -7.58 -10.39
CA LYS A 18 -21.32 -8.78 -11.25
C LYS A 18 -22.28 -9.89 -10.80
N LYS A 19 -22.51 -10.01 -9.49
CA LYS A 19 -23.47 -10.96 -8.90
C LYS A 19 -24.92 -10.44 -8.88
N LYS A 20 -25.20 -9.28 -9.48
CA LYS A 20 -26.52 -8.61 -9.43
C LYS A 20 -27.05 -8.44 -8.00
N SER A 21 -26.15 -8.23 -7.04
CA SER A 21 -26.53 -7.97 -5.65
C SER A 21 -26.92 -6.50 -5.51
N SER A 22 -27.96 -6.22 -4.72
CA SER A 22 -28.35 -4.86 -4.32
C SER A 22 -27.46 -4.28 -3.22
N LYS A 23 -26.53 -5.07 -2.67
CA LYS A 23 -25.65 -4.65 -1.59
C LYS A 23 -24.54 -3.76 -2.12
N LYS A 24 -24.40 -2.57 -1.56
CA LYS A 24 -23.25 -1.69 -1.70
C LYS A 24 -22.53 -1.64 -0.37
N TYR A 25 -21.21 -1.76 -0.41
CA TYR A 25 -20.35 -1.67 0.77
C TYR A 25 -19.60 -0.34 0.70
N ASP A 26 -19.57 0.41 1.78
CA ASP A 26 -18.83 1.67 1.86
C ASP A 26 -17.56 1.45 2.68
N ILE A 27 -16.64 0.66 2.12
CA ILE A 27 -15.41 0.23 2.79
C ILE A 27 -14.43 1.41 2.86
N GLU A 28 -14.43 2.29 1.85
CA GLU A 28 -13.64 3.53 1.85
C GLU A 28 -13.89 4.36 3.11
N SER A 29 -15.16 4.55 3.51
CA SER A 29 -15.50 5.33 4.71
C SER A 29 -14.89 4.78 6.01
N MET A 30 -14.54 3.49 6.04
CA MET A 30 -13.96 2.81 7.19
C MET A 30 -12.44 2.98 7.28
N LEU A 31 -11.81 3.80 6.43
CA LEU A 31 -10.37 4.04 6.44
C LEU A 31 -9.85 4.41 7.84
N GLY A 32 -10.56 5.27 8.57
CA GLY A 32 -10.17 5.67 9.93
C GLY A 32 -10.10 4.49 10.90
N LEU A 33 -11.11 3.62 10.87
CA LEU A 33 -11.14 2.40 11.68
C LEU A 33 -10.05 1.41 11.28
N ASN A 34 -9.76 1.31 9.97
CA ASN A 34 -8.66 0.48 9.48
C ASN A 34 -7.30 0.98 10.00
N LEU A 35 -7.05 2.29 9.97
CA LEU A 35 -5.79 2.87 10.47
C LEU A 35 -5.63 2.69 11.99
N ILE A 36 -6.73 2.82 12.75
CA ILE A 36 -6.71 2.53 14.19
C ILE A 36 -6.41 1.05 14.43
N GLY A 37 -7.02 0.16 13.66
CA GLY A 37 -6.76 -1.28 13.72
C GLY A 37 -5.32 -1.65 13.40
N ASP A 38 -4.76 -1.10 12.30
CA ASP A 38 -3.36 -1.26 11.91
C ASP A 38 -2.43 -0.80 13.07
N GLY A 39 -2.69 0.39 13.65
CA GLY A 39 -1.89 0.93 14.75
C GLY A 39 -1.99 0.11 16.05
N ILE A 40 -3.16 -0.44 16.38
CA ILE A 40 -3.31 -1.37 17.50
C ILE A 40 -2.51 -2.65 17.25
N GLY A 41 -2.56 -3.17 16.02
CA GLY A 41 -1.77 -4.32 15.60
C GLY A 41 -0.27 -4.07 15.78
N ASP A 42 0.21 -2.91 15.35
CA ASP A 42 1.60 -2.50 15.48
C ASP A 42 2.04 -2.32 16.94
N MET A 43 1.16 -1.79 17.81
CA MET A 43 1.45 -1.69 19.24
C MET A 43 1.63 -3.08 19.87
N VAL A 44 0.75 -4.03 19.53
CA VAL A 44 0.85 -5.41 20.02
C VAL A 44 2.09 -6.09 19.45
N ALA A 45 2.36 -5.95 18.15
CA ALA A 45 3.54 -6.51 17.49
C ALA A 45 4.83 -5.95 18.11
N GLY A 46 4.92 -4.63 18.30
CA GLY A 46 6.06 -3.99 18.95
C GLY A 46 6.29 -4.46 20.38
N PHE A 47 5.22 -4.71 21.15
CA PHE A 47 5.32 -5.23 22.52
C PHE A 47 5.93 -6.63 22.58
N ILE A 48 5.67 -7.48 21.58
CA ILE A 48 6.22 -8.84 21.49
C ILE A 48 7.52 -8.92 20.67
N GLY A 49 8.08 -7.77 20.25
CA GLY A 49 9.32 -7.70 19.45
C GLY A 49 9.14 -8.01 17.96
N GLY A 50 7.90 -7.99 17.46
CA GLY A 50 7.57 -8.13 16.04
C GLY A 50 7.74 -6.82 15.24
N PRO A 51 7.82 -6.92 13.91
CA PRO A 51 7.90 -5.75 13.03
C PRO A 51 6.55 -5.02 12.91
N ALA A 52 6.57 -3.77 12.45
CA ALA A 52 5.36 -3.07 12.04
C ALA A 52 4.74 -3.75 10.80
N GLY A 53 3.41 -3.79 10.75
CA GLY A 53 2.63 -4.42 9.71
C GLY A 53 1.75 -3.43 8.94
N THR A 54 1.13 -3.92 7.87
CA THR A 54 0.11 -3.18 7.12
C THR A 54 -0.75 -4.19 6.36
N ASN A 55 -1.91 -3.77 5.85
CA ASN A 55 -2.69 -4.64 4.97
C ASN A 55 -1.85 -5.00 3.72
N TYR A 56 -1.97 -6.22 3.19
CA TYR A 56 -1.21 -6.68 2.02
C TYR A 56 -2.08 -6.66 0.75
N GLY A 57 -1.62 -5.97 -0.29
CA GLY A 57 -2.30 -5.88 -1.59
C GLY A 57 -2.36 -7.24 -2.30
N GLU A 58 -1.44 -8.14 -2.00
CA GLU A 58 -1.38 -9.53 -2.42
C GLU A 58 -2.58 -10.32 -1.93
N ASN A 59 -2.90 -10.18 -0.64
CA ASN A 59 -4.05 -10.84 -0.04
C ASN A 59 -5.34 -10.32 -0.67
N ILE A 60 -5.41 -9.01 -0.95
CA ILE A 60 -6.55 -8.40 -1.64
C ILE A 60 -6.67 -8.89 -3.08
N SER A 61 -5.55 -9.03 -3.78
CA SER A 61 -5.49 -9.58 -5.14
C SER A 61 -5.93 -11.04 -5.17
N ALA A 62 -5.50 -11.85 -4.20
CA ALA A 62 -5.94 -13.23 -4.04
C ALA A 62 -7.45 -13.30 -3.76
N MET A 63 -7.99 -12.42 -2.91
CA MET A 63 -9.44 -12.32 -2.66
C MET A 63 -10.21 -11.90 -3.93
N ALA A 64 -9.66 -11.01 -4.76
CA ALA A 64 -10.27 -10.60 -6.02
C ALA A 64 -10.35 -11.75 -7.03
N ILE A 65 -9.30 -12.58 -7.12
CA ILE A 65 -9.23 -13.75 -8.00
C ILE A 65 -10.16 -14.87 -7.49
N THR A 66 -10.04 -15.22 -6.22
CA THR A 66 -10.82 -16.30 -5.59
C THR A 66 -12.29 -15.92 -5.36
N ARG A 67 -12.61 -14.62 -5.34
CA ARG A 67 -13.93 -14.05 -5.02
C ARG A 67 -14.40 -14.42 -3.61
N VAL A 68 -13.46 -14.64 -2.69
CA VAL A 68 -13.71 -14.97 -1.28
C VAL A 68 -13.23 -13.81 -0.41
N PHE A 69 -14.16 -13.04 0.15
CA PHE A 69 -13.89 -11.91 1.04
C PHE A 69 -14.32 -12.23 2.49
N SER A 70 -14.03 -13.45 2.95
CA SER A 70 -14.52 -13.99 4.22
C SER A 70 -13.57 -13.69 5.38
N ILE A 71 -14.06 -12.99 6.41
CA ILE A 71 -13.29 -12.71 7.64
C ILE A 71 -12.82 -14.01 8.33
N PRO A 72 -13.66 -15.05 8.50
CA PRO A 72 -13.20 -16.34 9.04
C PRO A 72 -12.02 -16.98 8.29
N VAL A 73 -11.93 -16.79 6.97
CA VAL A 73 -10.82 -17.31 6.17
C VAL A 73 -9.52 -16.58 6.52
N LEU A 74 -9.58 -15.26 6.73
CA LEU A 74 -8.42 -14.47 7.17
C LEU A 74 -7.98 -14.86 8.59
N ILE A 75 -8.92 -15.11 9.51
CA ILE A 75 -8.61 -15.59 10.86
C ILE A 75 -7.95 -16.98 10.79
N ALA A 76 -8.47 -17.89 9.99
CA ALA A 76 -7.87 -19.21 9.80
C ALA A 76 -6.44 -19.10 9.24
N ALA A 77 -6.21 -18.24 8.26
CA ALA A 77 -4.89 -17.98 7.71
C ALA A 77 -3.91 -17.43 8.77
N ALA A 78 -4.37 -16.50 9.62
CA ALA A 78 -3.55 -15.96 10.71
C ALA A 78 -3.19 -17.04 11.75
N ILE A 79 -4.13 -17.91 12.12
CA ILE A 79 -3.88 -19.04 13.03
C ILE A 79 -2.88 -20.02 12.42
N ILE A 80 -3.02 -20.36 11.14
CA ILE A 80 -2.07 -21.22 10.43
C ILE A 80 -0.67 -20.61 10.44
N ALA A 81 -0.55 -19.30 10.17
CA ALA A 81 0.73 -18.60 10.22
C ALA A 81 1.36 -18.63 11.63
N MET A 82 0.57 -18.40 12.68
CA MET A 82 1.03 -18.50 14.07
C MET A 82 1.51 -19.92 14.39
N VAL A 83 0.76 -20.94 13.98
CA VAL A 83 1.17 -22.34 14.13
C VAL A 83 2.51 -22.56 13.42
N ILE A 84 2.62 -22.24 12.13
CA ILE A 84 3.87 -22.40 11.37
C ILE A 84 5.06 -21.73 12.09
N SER A 85 4.87 -20.51 12.62
CA SER A 85 5.92 -19.78 13.34
C SER A 85 6.39 -20.46 14.64
N CYS A 86 5.57 -21.30 15.25
CA CYS A 86 5.90 -22.03 16.48
C CYS A 86 6.57 -23.39 16.20
N PHE A 87 6.58 -23.88 14.96
CA PHE A 87 7.11 -25.20 14.60
C PHE A 87 8.34 -25.08 13.69
N THR A 88 9.53 -25.25 14.29
CA THR A 88 10.83 -25.16 13.60
C THR A 88 10.93 -25.98 12.30
N PRO A 89 10.41 -27.22 12.19
CA PRO A 89 10.46 -27.97 10.93
C PRO A 89 9.74 -27.27 9.77
N LEU A 90 8.62 -26.59 10.05
CA LEU A 90 7.86 -25.85 9.03
C LEU A 90 8.61 -24.58 8.61
N ILE A 91 9.27 -23.90 9.55
CA ILE A 91 10.14 -22.76 9.25
C ILE A 91 11.32 -23.18 8.35
N ASN A 92 11.95 -24.33 8.65
CA ASN A 92 13.04 -24.84 7.83
C ASN A 92 12.60 -25.17 6.39
N ALA A 93 11.35 -25.59 6.20
CA ALA A 93 10.80 -25.79 4.86
C ALA A 93 10.69 -24.46 4.08
N ILE A 94 10.37 -23.35 4.77
CA ILE A 94 10.36 -22.00 4.15
C ILE A 94 11.78 -21.57 3.80
N TYR A 95 12.77 -21.80 4.67
CA TYR A 95 14.17 -21.48 4.37
C TYR A 95 14.80 -22.35 3.29
N ALA A 96 14.20 -23.49 2.97
CA ALA A 96 14.61 -24.32 1.84
C ALA A 96 14.18 -23.76 0.48
N ILE A 97 13.33 -22.71 0.43
CA ILE A 97 12.90 -22.07 -0.82
C ILE A 97 14.11 -21.39 -1.47
N PRO A 98 14.43 -21.68 -2.74
CA PRO A 98 15.56 -21.06 -3.43
C PRO A 98 15.43 -19.53 -3.50
N TYR A 99 16.53 -18.81 -3.30
CA TYR A 99 16.56 -17.34 -3.41
C TYR A 99 16.06 -16.83 -4.77
N ALA A 100 16.27 -17.58 -5.86
CA ALA A 100 15.75 -17.22 -7.17
C ALA A 100 14.21 -17.16 -7.21
N VAL A 101 13.53 -18.03 -6.44
CA VAL A 101 12.06 -18.02 -6.32
C VAL A 101 11.61 -16.82 -5.49
N ILE A 102 12.29 -16.56 -4.36
CA ILE A 102 12.00 -15.41 -3.49
C ILE A 102 12.17 -14.10 -4.27
N GLY A 103 13.28 -13.92 -4.98
CA GLY A 103 13.52 -12.73 -5.79
C GLY A 103 12.50 -12.56 -6.93
N GLY A 104 12.08 -13.66 -7.58
CA GLY A 104 11.01 -13.62 -8.58
C GLY A 104 9.67 -13.17 -8.00
N LEU A 105 9.33 -13.64 -6.80
CA LEU A 105 8.15 -13.18 -6.07
C LEU A 105 8.28 -11.68 -5.74
N GLU A 106 9.39 -11.24 -5.16
CA GLU A 106 9.62 -9.83 -4.80
C GLU A 106 9.47 -8.88 -5.99
N ILE A 107 10.01 -9.22 -7.17
CA ILE A 107 9.85 -8.42 -8.40
C ILE A 107 8.37 -8.25 -8.75
N TYR A 108 7.60 -9.34 -8.70
CA TYR A 108 6.17 -9.30 -8.98
C TYR A 108 5.42 -8.47 -7.93
N LEU A 109 5.69 -8.70 -6.64
CA LEU A 109 5.02 -8.02 -5.54
C LEU A 109 5.27 -6.52 -5.55
N PHE A 110 6.52 -6.08 -5.61
CA PHE A 110 6.86 -4.66 -5.66
C PHE A 110 6.38 -4.00 -6.97
N GLY A 111 6.41 -4.71 -8.10
CA GLY A 111 5.83 -4.25 -9.36
C GLY A 111 4.32 -4.03 -9.27
N ALA A 112 3.59 -4.96 -8.62
CA ALA A 112 2.16 -4.85 -8.40
C ALA A 112 1.82 -3.67 -7.48
N ILE A 113 2.61 -3.42 -6.43
CA ILE A 113 2.44 -2.27 -5.53
C ILE A 113 2.62 -0.95 -6.30
N ALA A 114 3.65 -0.85 -7.15
CA ALA A 114 3.87 0.33 -7.98
C ALA A 114 2.70 0.57 -8.95
N ALA A 115 2.21 -0.48 -9.62
CA ALA A 115 1.07 -0.40 -10.52
C ALA A 115 -0.22 0.04 -9.79
N GLN A 116 -0.45 -0.44 -8.57
CA GLN A 116 -1.59 -0.03 -7.74
C GLN A 116 -1.53 1.46 -7.39
N GLY A 117 -0.36 2.02 -7.10
CA GLY A 117 -0.19 3.45 -6.88
C GLY A 117 -0.65 4.28 -8.09
N VAL A 118 -0.30 3.84 -9.31
CA VAL A 118 -0.76 4.47 -10.56
C VAL A 118 -2.26 4.31 -10.75
N ALA A 119 -2.81 3.12 -10.49
CA ALA A 119 -4.24 2.86 -10.60
C ALA A 119 -5.08 3.79 -9.71
N ILE A 120 -4.63 4.05 -8.47
CA ILE A 120 -5.30 4.98 -7.55
C ILE A 120 -5.31 6.41 -8.10
N MET A 121 -4.21 6.87 -8.71
CA MET A 121 -4.14 8.19 -9.34
C MET A 121 -5.15 8.31 -10.49
N LEU A 122 -5.25 7.28 -11.32
CA LEU A 122 -6.22 7.23 -12.43
C LEU A 122 -7.66 7.22 -11.93
N GLU A 123 -7.96 6.39 -10.92
CA GLU A 123 -9.29 6.30 -10.33
C GLU A 123 -9.73 7.61 -9.67
N LYS A 124 -8.81 8.27 -8.95
CA LYS A 124 -9.05 9.60 -8.34
C LYS A 124 -8.97 10.74 -9.36
N LYS A 125 -8.90 10.43 -10.65
CA LYS A 125 -8.92 11.39 -11.78
C LYS A 125 -7.84 12.47 -11.65
N VAL A 126 -6.64 12.08 -11.19
CA VAL A 126 -5.49 12.97 -11.16
C VAL A 126 -5.11 13.33 -12.60
N ASP A 127 -5.03 14.63 -12.91
CA ASP A 127 -4.58 15.10 -14.22
C ASP A 127 -3.07 14.88 -14.35
N LEU A 128 -2.67 13.79 -15.00
CA LEU A 128 -1.27 13.43 -15.26
C LEU A 128 -0.63 14.27 -16.37
N PHE A 129 -1.38 15.15 -17.05
CA PHE A 129 -0.85 16.11 -18.02
C PHE A 129 -0.63 17.51 -17.40
N SER A 130 -1.09 17.73 -16.17
CA SER A 130 -0.79 18.95 -15.43
C SER A 130 0.69 19.03 -15.10
N ALA A 131 1.33 20.14 -15.50
CA ALA A 131 2.74 20.41 -15.21
C ALA A 131 3.05 20.34 -13.70
N LYS A 132 2.12 20.81 -12.84
CA LYS A 132 2.22 20.72 -11.39
C LYS A 132 2.29 19.28 -10.91
N ASN A 133 1.34 18.44 -11.34
CA ASN A 133 1.27 17.04 -10.91
C ASN A 133 2.48 16.25 -11.41
N ILE A 134 2.89 16.48 -12.66
CA ILE A 134 4.12 15.88 -13.23
C ILE A 134 5.34 16.28 -12.39
N ALA A 135 5.49 17.56 -12.02
CA ALA A 135 6.62 18.01 -11.21
C ALA A 135 6.67 17.31 -9.83
N VAL A 136 5.52 17.17 -9.17
CA VAL A 136 5.43 16.45 -7.89
C VAL A 136 5.78 14.97 -8.05
N ILE A 137 5.19 14.29 -9.04
CA ILE A 137 5.46 12.86 -9.29
C ILE A 137 6.93 12.64 -9.64
N ALA A 138 7.49 13.42 -10.55
CA ALA A 138 8.87 13.28 -11.01
C ALA A 138 9.86 13.47 -9.85
N THR A 139 9.67 14.49 -9.01
CA THR A 139 10.57 14.75 -7.88
C THR A 139 10.48 13.65 -6.82
N ILE A 140 9.28 13.14 -6.49
CA ILE A 140 9.12 11.98 -5.60
C ILE A 140 9.86 10.77 -6.16
N MET A 141 9.71 10.48 -7.45
CA MET A 141 10.38 9.34 -8.11
C MET A 141 11.90 9.47 -8.07
N VAL A 142 12.44 10.65 -8.38
CA VAL A 142 13.88 10.91 -8.37
C VAL A 142 14.45 10.80 -6.96
N ILE A 143 13.79 11.37 -5.95
CA ILE A 143 14.30 11.30 -4.57
C ILE A 143 14.18 9.87 -4.02
N GLY A 144 13.05 9.20 -4.24
CA GLY A 144 12.81 7.85 -3.72
C GLY A 144 13.71 6.80 -4.37
N VAL A 145 13.63 6.68 -5.70
CA VAL A 145 14.37 5.66 -6.47
C VAL A 145 15.83 6.07 -6.65
N GLY A 146 16.09 7.33 -6.98
CA GLY A 146 17.46 7.84 -7.11
C GLY A 146 18.19 7.87 -5.77
N GLY A 147 17.49 8.17 -4.67
CA GLY A 147 18.07 8.07 -3.32
C GLY A 147 18.42 6.63 -2.93
N GLN A 148 17.63 5.64 -3.33
CA GLN A 148 17.98 4.23 -3.19
C GLN A 148 19.26 3.90 -3.96
N TYR A 149 19.35 4.32 -5.22
CA TYR A 149 20.50 4.04 -6.09
C TYR A 149 21.79 4.73 -5.61
N ALA A 150 21.72 6.01 -5.23
CA ALA A 150 22.89 6.80 -4.89
C ALA A 150 23.37 6.62 -3.43
N PHE A 151 22.45 6.36 -2.49
CA PHE A 151 22.75 6.34 -1.05
C PHE A 151 22.32 5.05 -0.34
N GLY A 152 22.00 3.98 -1.08
CA GLY A 152 21.59 2.71 -0.49
C GLY A 152 20.30 2.78 0.34
N GLY A 153 19.45 3.77 0.05
CA GLY A 153 18.14 3.93 0.69
C GLY A 153 18.09 4.90 1.86
N ASN A 154 19.23 5.46 2.26
CA ASN A 154 19.29 6.46 3.33
C ASN A 154 20.07 7.68 2.86
N ILE A 155 19.36 8.77 2.61
CA ILE A 155 19.94 10.03 2.13
C ILE A 155 20.63 10.73 3.32
N PRO A 156 21.93 11.03 3.23
CA PRO A 156 22.62 11.81 4.25
C PRO A 156 22.16 13.26 4.16
N PHE A 157 21.53 13.76 5.22
CA PHE A 157 20.97 15.11 5.28
C PHE A 157 21.33 15.75 6.62
N PHE A 158 22.25 16.72 6.60
CA PHE A 158 22.72 17.45 7.78
C PHE A 158 23.08 16.56 8.99
N GLY A 159 23.78 15.44 8.73
CA GLY A 159 24.21 14.49 9.78
C GLY A 159 23.14 13.47 10.18
N LEU A 160 21.94 13.52 9.58
CA LEU A 160 20.90 12.51 9.72
C LEU A 160 20.86 11.59 8.49
N ASN A 161 20.46 10.33 8.71
CA ASN A 161 20.19 9.38 7.63
C ASN A 161 18.68 9.30 7.44
N ILE A 162 18.17 9.94 6.39
CA ILE A 162 16.74 9.99 6.10
C ILE A 162 16.40 8.86 5.11
N PRO A 163 15.46 7.95 5.42
CA PRO A 163 15.00 6.95 4.47
C PRO A 163 14.51 7.62 3.18
N SER A 164 15.04 7.20 2.02
CA SER A 164 14.78 7.86 0.72
C SER A 164 13.29 7.98 0.40
N ILE A 165 12.52 6.93 0.71
CA ILE A 165 11.06 6.90 0.50
C ILE A 165 10.35 7.92 1.40
N ALA A 166 10.73 8.02 2.68
CA ALA A 166 10.15 8.98 3.61
C ALA A 166 10.51 10.42 3.21
N GLY A 167 11.77 10.66 2.85
CA GLY A 167 12.23 11.95 2.35
C GLY A 167 11.50 12.39 1.08
N ALA A 168 11.30 11.47 0.14
CA ALA A 168 10.55 11.71 -1.09
C ALA A 168 9.09 12.08 -0.79
N ALA A 169 8.42 11.36 0.12
CA ALA A 169 7.03 11.63 0.49
C ALA A 169 6.88 13.01 1.14
N ILE A 170 7.74 13.36 2.11
CA ILE A 170 7.70 14.67 2.78
C ILE A 170 7.95 15.79 1.78
N PHE A 171 8.99 15.64 0.94
CA PHE A 171 9.30 16.63 -0.08
C PHE A 171 8.13 16.82 -1.07
N GLY A 172 7.55 15.71 -1.54
CA GLY A 172 6.39 15.73 -2.43
C GLY A 172 5.18 16.44 -1.83
N ILE A 173 4.88 16.21 -0.54
CA ILE A 173 3.80 16.91 0.17
C ILE A 173 4.09 18.41 0.21
N ILE A 174 5.30 18.81 0.61
CA ILE A 174 5.69 20.23 0.70
C ILE A 174 5.62 20.89 -0.68
N LEU A 175 6.17 20.26 -1.71
CA LEU A 175 6.16 20.79 -3.07
C LEU A 175 4.72 20.93 -3.60
N ASN A 176 3.88 19.92 -3.39
CA ASN A 176 2.48 19.99 -3.80
C ASN A 176 1.74 21.13 -3.10
N LEU A 177 1.98 21.33 -1.79
CA LEU A 177 1.40 22.45 -1.05
C LEU A 177 1.86 23.80 -1.62
N LEU A 178 3.16 23.98 -1.83
CA LEU A 178 3.74 25.20 -2.38
C LEU A 178 3.18 25.54 -3.77
N LEU A 179 3.11 24.54 -4.66
CA LEU A 179 2.57 24.71 -6.01
C LEU A 179 1.04 24.89 -6.03
N SER A 180 0.35 24.55 -4.94
CA SER A 180 -1.10 24.77 -4.79
C SER A 180 -1.44 26.18 -4.25
N ILE A 181 -0.43 26.96 -3.81
CA ILE A 181 -0.67 28.31 -3.30
C ILE A 181 -1.16 29.21 -4.44
N GLY A 182 -2.37 29.77 -4.29
CA GLY A 182 -2.97 30.67 -5.28
C GLY A 182 -3.82 29.99 -6.35
N GLU A 183 -3.91 28.66 -6.37
CA GLU A 183 -4.92 27.98 -7.19
C GLU A 183 -6.32 28.27 -6.63
N LYS A 184 -7.15 28.99 -7.39
CA LYS A 184 -8.59 29.03 -7.11
C LYS A 184 -9.11 27.61 -7.23
N LYS A 185 -9.64 27.05 -6.13
CA LYS A 185 -10.40 25.79 -6.16
C LYS A 185 -11.45 25.91 -7.25
N ARG A 186 -11.20 25.25 -8.38
CA ARG A 186 -12.16 25.12 -9.46
C ARG A 186 -13.24 24.21 -8.90
N LEU A 187 -14.29 24.81 -8.32
CA LEU A 187 -15.49 24.11 -7.87
C LEU A 187 -15.92 23.21 -9.02
N GLN A 188 -15.75 21.90 -8.85
CA GLN A 188 -16.31 20.93 -9.77
C GLN A 188 -17.82 21.11 -9.68
N LYS A 189 -18.41 21.72 -10.71
CA LYS A 189 -19.84 21.60 -10.96
C LYS A 189 -20.12 20.11 -11.14
N ALA A 190 -20.87 19.55 -10.20
CA ALA A 190 -21.52 18.27 -10.39
C ALA A 190 -22.63 18.50 -11.42
N ASP A 191 -22.39 18.00 -12.65
CA ASP A 191 -23.44 17.71 -13.62
C ASP A 191 -23.64 16.18 -13.64
#